data_AF-A0A2E6X3D9-F1
#
_entry.id   AF-A0A2E6X3D9-F1
#
_cell.length_a   1.000
_cell.length_b   1.000
_cell.length_c   1.000
_cell.angle_alpha   90.00
_cell.angle_beta   90.00
_cell.angle_gamma   90.00
#
_symmetry.space_group_name_H-M   'P 1'
#
loop_
_entity.id
_entity.type
_entity.pdbx_description
1 polymer ?
#
loop_
_entity_poly.entity_id
_entity_poly.type
_entity_poly.pdbx_seq_one_letter_code
_entity_poly.pdbx_strand_id
1 'polypeptide(L)'
;MFYTLLLVLTGVSLLSYNYYILRREKSQLNEKLNELKSKYNTLKEDTIAEYEAFFKAWCISKEKEIRKDALDRSRRVIRGQATEHLAPHLIGELNPKDYRFMGNPIDYMVFNGASDIADGEADELKEIIFLEIKTGNSKLSKIERRIKKCIEEKKVSFRLVYPDKEPEDES
;
A
#
# COMPACT_ATOMS: atom_id res chain seq x y z
N MET A 1 44.39 77.23 42.47
CA MET A 1 44.69 76.84 41.08
C MET A 1 45.39 75.48 40.98
N PHE A 2 46.40 75.18 41.81
CA PHE A 2 47.07 73.86 41.79
C PHE A 2 46.16 72.70 42.27
N TYR A 3 45.49 72.85 43.42
CA TYR A 3 44.58 71.81 43.95
C TYR A 3 43.38 71.49 43.06
N THR A 4 42.85 72.49 42.34
CA THR A 4 41.76 72.31 41.38
C THR A 4 42.22 71.51 40.16
N LEU A 5 43.44 71.76 39.67
CA LEU A 5 44.05 70.98 38.59
C LEU A 5 44.30 69.52 39.02
N LEU A 6 44.79 69.32 40.24
CA LEU A 6 45.02 67.99 40.81
C LEU A 6 43.71 67.19 40.91
N LEU A 7 42.64 67.80 41.42
CA LEU A 7 41.32 67.17 41.51
C LEU A 7 40.79 66.75 40.13
N VAL A 8 40.90 67.62 39.13
CA VAL A 8 40.48 67.30 37.75
C VAL A 8 41.28 66.13 37.18
N LEU A 9 42.61 66.11 37.36
CA LEU A 9 43.47 65.02 36.88
C LEU A 9 43.13 63.68 37.55
N THR A 10 42.87 63.67 38.85
CA THR A 10 42.45 62.45 39.56
C THR A 10 41.08 61.95 39.08
N GLY A 11 40.12 62.85 38.85
CA GLY A 11 38.82 62.51 38.30
C GLY A 11 38.92 61.91 36.90
N VAL A 12 39.74 62.49 36.02
CA VAL A 12 39.99 61.95 34.67
C VAL A 12 40.68 60.58 34.74
N SER A 13 41.63 60.39 35.65
CA SER A 13 42.30 59.10 35.85
C SER A 13 41.36 58.01 36.38
N LEU A 14 40.41 58.35 37.26
CA LEU A 14 39.41 57.41 37.76
C LEU A 14 38.40 57.04 36.66
N LEU A 15 37.97 58.01 35.87
CA LEU A 15 37.08 57.78 34.72
C LEU A 15 37.74 56.91 33.66
N SER A 16 39.03 57.16 33.34
CA SER A 16 39.77 56.35 32.38
C SER A 16 40.00 54.92 32.88
N TYR A 17 40.27 54.75 34.18
CA TYR A 17 40.41 53.43 34.81
C TYR A 17 39.09 52.65 34.80
N ASN A 18 37.98 53.28 35.18
CA ASN A 18 36.64 52.66 35.12
C ASN A 18 36.24 52.30 33.69
N TYR A 19 36.52 53.19 32.73
CA TYR A 19 36.30 52.93 31.30
C TYR A 19 37.12 51.71 30.83
N TYR A 20 38.39 51.61 31.25
CA TYR A 20 39.25 50.49 30.91
C TYR A 20 38.72 49.16 31.47
N ILE A 21 38.28 49.12 32.73
CA ILE A 21 37.69 47.91 33.34
C ILE A 21 36.42 47.48 32.61
N LEU A 22 35.49 48.41 32.39
CA LEU A 22 34.24 48.11 31.69
C LEU A 22 34.50 47.61 30.26
N ARG A 23 35.48 48.19 29.57
CA ARG A 23 35.90 47.73 28.24
C ARG A 23 36.47 46.31 28.28
N ARG A 24 37.27 45.98 29.30
CA ARG A 24 37.84 44.64 29.48
C ARG A 24 36.76 43.59 29.75
N GLU A 25 35.83 43.85 30.66
CA GLU A 25 34.73 42.93 30.97
C GLU A 25 33.81 42.70 29.77
N LYS A 26 33.46 43.76 29.04
CA LYS A 26 32.67 43.67 27.81
C LYS A 26 33.38 42.82 26.75
N SER A 27 34.71 42.92 26.65
CA SER A 27 35.50 42.10 25.74
C SER A 27 35.41 40.61 26.11
N GLN A 28 35.58 40.28 27.38
CA GLN A 28 35.49 38.89 27.87
C GLN A 28 34.08 38.30 27.69
N LEU A 29 33.03 39.10 27.91
CA LEU A 29 31.66 38.68 27.70
C LEU A 29 31.37 38.39 26.21
N ASN A 30 31.86 39.24 25.31
CA ASN A 30 31.72 39.04 23.88
C ASN A 30 32.47 37.79 23.39
N GLU A 31 33.65 37.53 23.95
CA GLU A 31 34.44 36.33 23.64
C GLU A 31 33.68 35.06 24.07
N LYS A 32 33.17 35.01 25.31
CA LYS A 32 32.32 33.90 25.79
C LYS A 32 31.04 33.74 24.97
N LEU A 33 30.41 34.84 24.56
CA LEU A 33 29.22 34.80 23.71
C LEU A 33 29.52 34.19 22.34
N ASN A 34 30.66 34.55 21.74
CA ASN A 34 31.08 34.00 20.46
C ASN A 34 31.43 32.51 20.59
N GLU A 35 32.11 32.12 21.67
CA GLU A 35 32.40 30.71 21.96
C GLU A 35 31.12 29.89 22.12
N LEU A 36 30.14 30.39 22.89
CA LEU A 36 28.87 29.70 23.11
C LEU A 36 28.07 29.59 21.82
N LYS A 37 28.03 30.66 21.01
CA LYS A 37 27.41 30.63 19.68
C LYS A 37 28.08 29.62 18.76
N SER A 38 29.41 29.54 18.77
CA SER A 38 30.14 28.55 17.99
C SER A 38 29.79 27.13 18.42
N LYS A 39 29.81 26.83 19.72
CA LYS A 39 29.42 25.52 20.26
C LYS A 39 27.99 25.15 19.90
N TYR A 40 27.06 26.10 20.02
CA TYR A 40 25.67 25.89 19.64
C TYR A 40 25.52 25.56 18.14
N ASN A 41 26.21 26.30 17.27
CA ASN A 41 26.16 26.05 15.84
C ASN A 41 26.73 24.70 15.47
N THR A 42 27.90 24.33 16.02
CA THR A 42 28.50 23.02 15.79
C THR A 42 27.58 21.89 16.27
N LEU A 43 27.06 21.99 17.51
CA LEU A 43 26.13 20.99 18.04
C LEU A 43 24.88 20.86 17.18
N LYS A 44 24.35 21.98 16.69
CA LYS A 44 23.20 21.99 15.78
C LYS A 44 23.52 21.33 14.45
N GLU A 45 24.67 21.63 13.86
CA GLU A 45 25.13 21.04 12.60
C GLU A 45 25.32 19.52 12.73
N ASP A 46 25.99 19.07 13.79
CA ASP A 46 26.19 17.64 14.07
C ASP A 46 24.86 16.91 14.25
N THR A 47 23.95 17.50 15.03
CA THR A 47 22.61 16.95 15.26
C THR A 47 21.83 16.82 13.94
N ILE A 48 21.86 17.85 13.10
CA ILE A 48 21.19 17.81 11.78
C ILE A 48 21.80 16.72 10.90
N ALA A 49 23.13 16.63 10.84
CA ALA A 49 23.81 15.61 10.05
C ALA A 49 23.46 14.18 10.50
N GLU A 50 23.39 13.94 11.80
CA GLU A 50 22.92 12.66 12.36
C GLU A 50 21.48 12.36 11.95
N TYR A 51 20.56 13.32 12.11
CA TYR A 51 19.17 13.15 11.71
C TYR A 51 19.01 12.88 10.22
N GLU A 52 19.76 13.58 9.36
CA GLU A 52 19.75 13.34 7.92
C GLU A 52 20.23 11.92 7.56
N ALA A 53 21.29 11.44 8.23
CA ALA A 53 21.78 10.09 8.05
C ALA A 53 20.74 9.03 8.48
N PHE A 54 20.16 9.19 9.67
CA PHE A 54 19.09 8.32 10.15
C PHE A 54 17.87 8.34 9.24
N PHE A 55 17.42 9.52 8.83
CA PHE A 55 16.27 9.70 7.95
C PHE A 55 16.51 9.03 6.60
N LYS A 56 17.69 9.21 6.00
CA LYS A 56 18.05 8.57 4.74
C LYS A 56 18.07 7.05 4.85
N ALA A 57 18.65 6.51 5.91
CA ALA A 57 18.65 5.06 6.17
C ALA A 57 17.23 4.52 6.36
N TRP A 58 16.40 5.25 7.11
CA TRP A 58 14.99 4.90 7.31
C TRP A 58 14.20 4.91 6.00
N CYS A 59 14.37 5.94 5.16
CA CYS A 59 13.72 6.03 3.84
C CYS A 59 14.08 4.83 2.95
N ILE A 60 15.37 4.47 2.87
CA ILE A 60 15.83 3.31 2.09
C ILE A 60 15.21 2.01 2.61
N SER A 61 15.18 1.83 3.93
CA SER A 61 14.58 0.65 4.57
C SER A 61 13.08 0.57 4.26
N LYS A 62 12.36 1.68 4.40
CA LYS A 62 10.92 1.75 4.16
C LYS A 62 10.55 1.58 2.70
N GLU A 63 11.32 2.14 1.77
CA GLU A 63 11.11 1.92 0.35
C GLU A 63 11.23 0.43 0.00
N LYS A 64 12.22 -0.27 0.56
CA LYS A 64 12.39 -1.71 0.36
C LYS A 64 11.21 -2.52 0.90
N GLU A 65 10.70 -2.17 2.08
CA GLU A 65 9.53 -2.80 2.70
C GLU A 65 8.27 -2.59 1.83
N ILE A 66 8.00 -1.35 1.42
CA ILE A 66 6.87 -1.00 0.56
C ILE A 66 6.95 -1.74 -0.78
N ARG A 67 8.12 -1.77 -1.42
CA ARG A 67 8.32 -2.49 -2.68
C ARG A 67 8.05 -3.99 -2.52
N LYS A 68 8.52 -4.59 -1.42
CA LYS A 68 8.28 -6.01 -1.14
C LYS A 68 6.80 -6.30 -0.94
N ASP A 69 6.10 -5.52 -0.11
CA ASP A 69 4.67 -5.68 0.13
C ASP A 69 3.86 -5.51 -1.16
N ALA A 70 4.18 -4.50 -1.99
CA ALA A 70 3.54 -4.30 -3.28
C ALA A 70 3.72 -5.52 -4.22
N LEU A 71 4.93 -6.09 -4.29
CA LEU A 71 5.20 -7.30 -5.07
C LEU A 71 4.44 -8.51 -4.52
N ASP A 72 4.39 -8.70 -3.21
CA ASP A 72 3.71 -9.84 -2.59
C ASP A 72 2.19 -9.77 -2.80
N ARG A 73 1.60 -8.57 -2.71
CA ARG A 73 0.18 -8.34 -3.05
C ARG A 73 -0.10 -8.58 -4.53
N SER A 74 0.73 -8.02 -5.40
CA SER A 74 0.60 -8.20 -6.85
C SER A 74 0.67 -9.67 -7.25
N ARG A 75 1.66 -10.41 -6.73
CA ARG A 75 1.79 -11.86 -6.95
C ARG A 75 0.58 -12.63 -6.47
N ARG A 76 0.00 -12.27 -5.32
CA ARG A 76 -1.20 -12.93 -4.79
C ARG A 76 -2.42 -12.73 -5.69
N VAL A 77 -2.61 -11.51 -6.20
CA VAL A 77 -3.70 -11.18 -7.14
C VAL A 77 -3.50 -11.90 -8.47
N ILE A 78 -2.32 -11.79 -9.08
CA ILE A 78 -2.00 -12.43 -10.36
C ILE A 78 -2.15 -13.95 -10.25
N ARG A 79 -1.72 -14.55 -9.13
CA ARG A 79 -1.90 -15.98 -8.89
C ARG A 79 -3.37 -16.36 -8.77
N GLY A 80 -4.19 -15.54 -8.11
CA GLY A 80 -5.64 -15.74 -8.04
C GLY A 80 -6.27 -15.79 -9.44
N GLN A 81 -6.03 -14.74 -10.22
CA GLN A 81 -6.54 -14.62 -11.60
C GLN A 81 -6.03 -15.74 -12.52
N ALA A 82 -4.75 -16.08 -12.43
CA ALA A 82 -4.20 -17.19 -13.20
C ALA A 82 -4.81 -18.53 -12.76
N THR A 83 -5.06 -18.72 -11.47
CA THR A 83 -5.72 -19.94 -10.97
C THR A 83 -7.16 -20.02 -11.45
N GLU A 84 -7.88 -18.90 -11.48
CA GLU A 84 -9.22 -18.82 -12.07
C GLU A 84 -9.16 -19.29 -13.54
N HIS A 85 -8.28 -18.75 -14.37
CA HIS A 85 -8.20 -19.13 -15.79
C HIS A 85 -7.59 -20.51 -16.08
N LEU A 86 -6.69 -21.00 -15.24
CA LEU A 86 -6.00 -22.28 -15.42
C LEU A 86 -6.63 -23.44 -14.65
N ALA A 87 -7.61 -23.17 -13.78
CA ALA A 87 -8.32 -24.17 -13.01
C ALA A 87 -8.80 -25.39 -13.83
N PRO A 88 -9.36 -25.24 -15.05
CA PRO A 88 -9.76 -26.39 -15.86
C PRO A 88 -8.63 -27.41 -16.09
N HIS A 89 -7.38 -26.94 -16.15
CA HIS A 89 -6.20 -27.78 -16.38
C HIS A 89 -5.50 -28.20 -15.07
N LEU A 90 -5.78 -27.54 -13.96
CA LEU A 90 -5.17 -27.82 -12.65
C LEU A 90 -6.00 -28.76 -11.79
N ILE A 91 -7.32 -28.72 -11.91
CA ILE A 91 -8.25 -29.49 -11.06
C ILE A 91 -8.46 -30.91 -11.62
N GLY A 92 -8.23 -31.15 -12.92
CA GLY A 92 -8.02 -32.49 -13.50
C GLY A 92 -9.20 -33.47 -13.46
N GLU A 93 -10.35 -33.08 -12.93
CA GLU A 93 -11.51 -33.99 -12.74
C GLU A 93 -12.44 -34.06 -13.97
N LEU A 94 -12.41 -33.06 -14.85
CA LEU A 94 -13.31 -32.97 -16.02
C LEU A 94 -12.53 -32.56 -17.27
N ASN A 95 -13.09 -32.82 -18.45
CA ASN A 95 -12.48 -32.42 -19.73
C ASN A 95 -12.38 -30.87 -19.81
N PRO A 96 -11.18 -30.29 -20.00
CA PRO A 96 -11.02 -28.84 -20.12
C PRO A 96 -11.86 -28.20 -21.23
N LYS A 97 -12.22 -28.95 -22.29
CA LYS A 97 -13.07 -28.47 -23.39
C LYS A 97 -14.51 -28.15 -22.95
N ASP A 98 -14.97 -28.72 -21.85
CA ASP A 98 -16.35 -28.59 -21.34
C ASP A 98 -16.55 -27.38 -20.44
N TYR A 99 -15.47 -26.71 -20.04
CA TYR A 99 -15.53 -25.52 -19.20
C TYR A 99 -15.92 -24.29 -20.02
N ARG A 100 -16.86 -23.49 -19.51
CA ARG A 100 -17.20 -22.16 -20.04
C ARG A 100 -16.99 -21.12 -18.96
N PHE A 101 -16.03 -20.24 -19.19
CA PHE A 101 -15.74 -19.12 -18.29
C PHE A 101 -16.89 -18.10 -18.35
N MET A 102 -17.35 -17.69 -17.18
CA MET A 102 -18.38 -16.67 -16.98
C MET A 102 -17.84 -15.46 -16.18
N GLY A 103 -17.03 -15.72 -15.14
CA GLY A 103 -16.57 -14.70 -14.19
C GLY A 103 -17.62 -14.30 -13.15
N ASN A 104 -17.53 -13.10 -12.58
CA ASN A 104 -18.44 -12.67 -11.50
C ASN A 104 -19.93 -12.75 -11.93
N PRO A 105 -20.83 -13.42 -11.18
CA PRO A 105 -20.68 -13.94 -9.81
C PRO A 105 -20.34 -15.43 -9.64
N ILE A 106 -20.07 -16.18 -10.71
CA ILE A 106 -19.65 -17.59 -10.68
C ILE A 106 -18.63 -17.82 -11.79
N ASP A 107 -17.39 -18.22 -11.46
CA ASP A 107 -16.29 -18.27 -12.43
C ASP A 107 -16.56 -19.12 -13.67
N TYR A 108 -17.14 -20.32 -13.52
CA TYR A 108 -17.38 -21.25 -14.62
C TYR A 108 -18.76 -21.92 -14.58
N MET A 109 -19.23 -22.26 -15.77
CA MET A 109 -20.25 -23.28 -15.99
C MET A 109 -19.64 -24.41 -16.82
N VAL A 110 -19.70 -25.64 -16.30
CA VAL A 110 -19.12 -26.82 -16.96
C VAL A 110 -20.24 -27.69 -17.49
N PHE A 111 -20.20 -27.98 -18.79
CA PHE A 111 -21.15 -28.88 -19.45
C PHE A 111 -20.49 -30.25 -19.60
N ASN A 112 -20.46 -31.03 -18.52
CA ASN A 112 -19.72 -32.29 -18.46
C ASN A 112 -20.26 -33.30 -19.49
N GLY A 113 -19.41 -33.71 -20.43
CA GLY A 113 -19.75 -34.61 -21.54
C GLY A 113 -20.14 -33.88 -22.83
N ALA A 114 -20.13 -32.54 -22.87
CA ALA A 114 -20.45 -31.80 -24.10
C ALA A 114 -19.43 -32.08 -25.22
N SER A 115 -18.15 -32.25 -24.88
CA SER A 115 -17.13 -32.66 -25.83
C SER A 115 -17.41 -34.04 -26.40
N ASP A 116 -17.85 -34.98 -25.56
CA ASP A 116 -18.13 -36.36 -25.97
C ASP A 116 -19.31 -36.38 -26.97
N ILE A 117 -20.32 -35.52 -26.75
CA ILE A 117 -21.43 -35.32 -27.69
C ILE A 117 -20.96 -34.70 -29.00
N ALA A 118 -20.13 -33.66 -28.93
CA ALA A 118 -19.60 -33.00 -30.13
C ALA A 118 -18.72 -33.93 -30.98
N ASP A 119 -18.01 -34.84 -30.33
CA ASP A 119 -17.14 -35.83 -30.96
C ASP A 119 -17.91 -37.10 -31.40
N GLY A 120 -19.20 -37.23 -31.06
CA GLY A 120 -20.08 -38.34 -31.46
C GLY A 120 -19.96 -39.60 -30.60
N GLU A 121 -19.34 -39.50 -29.43
CA GLU A 121 -19.07 -40.60 -28.49
C GLU A 121 -20.18 -40.77 -27.43
N ALA A 122 -21.10 -39.80 -27.32
CA ALA A 122 -22.24 -39.83 -26.41
C ALA A 122 -23.43 -39.05 -26.98
N ASP A 123 -24.66 -39.43 -26.58
CA ASP A 123 -25.90 -38.73 -26.99
C ASP A 123 -26.46 -37.80 -25.91
N GLU A 124 -25.97 -37.91 -24.67
CA GLU A 124 -26.52 -37.21 -23.50
C GLU A 124 -25.44 -36.50 -22.69
N LEU A 125 -25.81 -35.33 -22.15
CA LEU A 125 -24.95 -34.58 -21.24
C LEU A 125 -25.01 -35.20 -19.84
N LYS A 126 -23.84 -35.37 -19.20
CA LYS A 126 -23.75 -36.01 -17.87
C LYS A 126 -24.24 -35.09 -16.75
N GLU A 127 -23.75 -33.85 -16.75
CA GLU A 127 -24.06 -32.86 -15.70
C GLU A 127 -23.78 -31.43 -16.17
N ILE A 128 -24.50 -30.46 -15.61
CA ILE A 128 -24.15 -29.03 -15.68
C ILE A 128 -23.69 -28.57 -14.29
N ILE A 129 -22.43 -28.12 -14.19
CA ILE A 129 -21.80 -27.76 -12.92
C ILE A 129 -21.52 -26.25 -12.90
N PHE A 130 -22.02 -25.57 -11.87
CA PHE A 130 -21.64 -24.19 -11.56
C PHE A 130 -20.43 -24.23 -10.63
N LEU A 131 -19.29 -23.74 -11.11
CA LEU A 131 -18.00 -23.86 -10.45
C LEU A 131 -17.44 -22.48 -10.11
N GLU A 132 -17.17 -22.27 -8.82
CA GLU A 132 -16.50 -21.09 -8.28
C GLU A 132 -15.14 -21.51 -7.72
N ILE A 133 -14.06 -20.83 -8.12
CA ILE A 133 -12.70 -21.17 -7.71
C ILE A 133 -12.23 -20.16 -6.67
N LYS A 134 -11.93 -20.67 -5.46
CA LYS A 134 -11.31 -19.86 -4.41
C LYS A 134 -9.88 -20.33 -4.18
N THR A 135 -8.97 -19.37 -3.99
CA THR A 135 -7.60 -19.65 -3.57
C THR A 135 -7.41 -19.38 -2.08
N GLY A 136 -6.62 -20.23 -1.40
CA GLY A 136 -6.30 -20.08 0.03
C GLY A 136 -7.52 -20.19 0.95
N ASN A 137 -7.65 -19.27 1.91
CA ASN A 137 -8.76 -19.22 2.88
C ASN A 137 -9.92 -18.32 2.43
N SER A 138 -10.03 -18.04 1.13
CA SER A 138 -11.10 -17.19 0.60
C SER A 138 -12.46 -17.88 0.74
N LYS A 139 -13.46 -17.14 1.23
CA LYS A 139 -14.82 -17.65 1.44
C LYS A 139 -15.72 -17.18 0.30
N LEU A 140 -16.80 -17.91 0.05
CA LEU A 140 -17.84 -17.47 -0.88
C LEU A 140 -18.38 -16.10 -0.49
N SER A 141 -18.57 -15.20 -1.47
CA SER A 141 -19.19 -13.89 -1.28
C SER A 141 -20.68 -14.02 -0.91
N LYS A 142 -21.30 -12.90 -0.51
CA LYS A 142 -22.74 -12.91 -0.16
C LYS A 142 -23.59 -13.37 -1.35
N ILE A 143 -23.27 -12.94 -2.57
CA ILE A 143 -24.03 -13.28 -3.77
C ILE A 143 -23.79 -14.74 -4.18
N GLU A 144 -22.53 -15.21 -4.18
CA GLU A 144 -22.16 -16.61 -4.47
C GLU A 144 -22.89 -17.59 -3.54
N ARG A 145 -22.96 -17.28 -2.23
CA ARG A 145 -23.72 -18.11 -1.28
C ARG A 145 -25.22 -18.17 -1.59
N ARG A 146 -25.80 -17.10 -2.12
CA ARG A 146 -27.22 -17.08 -2.51
C ARG A 146 -27.44 -17.87 -3.79
N ILE A 147 -26.53 -17.76 -4.75
CA ILE A 147 -26.56 -18.56 -5.99
C ILE A 147 -26.45 -20.05 -5.66
N LYS A 148 -25.45 -20.45 -4.84
CA LYS A 148 -25.32 -21.83 -4.37
C LYS A 148 -26.62 -22.35 -3.76
N LYS A 149 -27.24 -21.56 -2.88
CA LYS A 149 -28.52 -21.92 -2.27
C LYS A 149 -29.65 -22.06 -3.29
N CYS A 150 -29.75 -21.18 -4.30
CA CYS A 150 -30.74 -21.32 -5.37
C CYS A 150 -30.55 -22.61 -6.16
N ILE A 151 -29.31 -23.00 -6.45
CA ILE A 151 -28.98 -24.25 -7.14
C ILE A 151 -29.34 -25.46 -6.27
N GLU A 152 -28.96 -25.46 -4.99
CA GLU A 152 -29.30 -26.53 -4.03
C GLU A 152 -30.82 -26.68 -3.85
N GLU A 153 -31.57 -25.59 -3.89
CA GLU A 153 -33.03 -25.56 -3.86
C GLU A 153 -33.68 -25.87 -5.22
N LYS A 154 -32.89 -26.24 -6.24
CA LYS A 154 -33.33 -26.51 -7.63
C LYS A 154 -34.11 -25.38 -8.29
N LYS A 155 -33.84 -24.13 -7.89
CA LYS A 155 -34.42 -22.90 -8.48
C LYS A 155 -33.64 -22.46 -9.73
N VAL A 156 -33.48 -23.39 -10.67
CA VAL A 156 -32.76 -23.19 -11.94
C VAL A 156 -33.70 -23.56 -13.07
N SER A 157 -33.80 -22.72 -14.10
CA SER A 157 -34.71 -22.92 -15.24
C SER A 157 -34.01 -22.63 -16.56
N PHE A 158 -34.28 -23.44 -17.58
CA PHE A 158 -33.90 -23.15 -18.96
C PHE A 158 -35.02 -22.35 -19.64
N ARG A 159 -34.70 -21.23 -20.28
CA ARG A 159 -35.65 -20.43 -21.07
C ARG A 159 -35.08 -20.16 -22.45
N LEU A 160 -35.87 -20.42 -23.48
CA LEU A 160 -35.54 -20.13 -24.85
C LEU A 160 -36.30 -18.86 -25.26
N VAL A 161 -35.56 -17.79 -25.57
CA VAL A 161 -36.14 -16.53 -26.01
C VAL A 161 -35.63 -16.26 -27.42
N TYR A 162 -36.55 -15.97 -28.32
CA TYR A 162 -36.26 -15.50 -29.68
C TYR A 162 -36.53 -14.00 -29.72
N PRO A 163 -35.51 -13.12 -29.62
CA PRO A 163 -35.72 -11.67 -29.48
C PRO A 163 -36.47 -11.05 -30.67
N ASP A 164 -36.38 -11.71 -31.82
CA ASP A 164 -36.95 -11.24 -33.09
C ASP A 164 -38.34 -11.82 -33.38
N LYS A 165 -38.88 -12.68 -32.51
CA LYS A 165 -40.26 -13.18 -32.61
C LYS A 165 -41.12 -12.49 -31.57
N GLU A 166 -42.29 -12.02 -31.97
CA GLU A 166 -43.27 -11.49 -31.00
C GLU A 166 -43.57 -12.55 -29.93
N PRO A 167 -43.74 -12.16 -28.66
CA PRO A 167 -44.06 -13.10 -27.60
C PRO A 167 -45.39 -13.78 -27.97
N GLU A 168 -45.35 -15.10 -28.17
CA GLU A 168 -46.57 -15.91 -28.22
C GLU A 168 -47.20 -15.80 -26.83
N ASP A 169 -48.41 -15.24 -26.75
CA ASP A 169 -49.19 -15.20 -25.52
C ASP A 169 -49.38 -16.64 -25.03
N GLU A 170 -48.61 -17.04 -24.02
CA GLU A 170 -48.80 -18.30 -23.31
C GLU A 170 -50.15 -18.23 -22.55
N SER A 171 -51.18 -18.84 -23.14
CA SER A 171 -52.50 -19.09 -22.53
C SER A 171 -52.48 -20.26 -21.55
#